data_AF-A0A8T2TJD8-F1
#
_entry.id   AF-A0A8T2TJD8-F1
#
_cell.length_a   1.000
_cell.length_b   1.000
_cell.length_c   1.000
_cell.angle_alpha   90.00
_cell.angle_beta   90.00
_cell.angle_gamma   90.00
#
_symmetry.space_group_name_H-M   'P 1'
#
loop_
_entity.id
_entity.type
_entity.pdbx_description
1 polymer ?
#
loop_
_entity_poly.entity_id
_entity_poly.type
_entity_poly.pdbx_seq_one_letter_code
_entity_poly.pdbx_strand_id
1 'polypeptide(L)'
;MGNKKLIVRGDKSMAYHSDIFKHTRQVLMTLGLQAEVLGGGRISHDVAERSIHVYGFSQAYGRANHAVTATLLRQWFPFHAVSFSWDGY
;
A
#
# COMPACT_ATOMS: atom_id res chain seq x y z
N MET A 1 14.34 -9.37 19.41
CA MET A 1 13.41 -8.63 18.53
C MET A 1 13.75 -8.98 17.09
N GLY A 2 12.82 -9.53 16.32
CA GLY A 2 13.08 -9.92 14.92
C GLY A 2 13.14 -8.72 13.98
N ASN A 3 13.81 -8.88 12.84
CA ASN A 3 13.87 -7.85 11.79
C ASN A 3 12.45 -7.59 11.22
N LYS A 4 12.08 -6.31 11.08
CA LYS A 4 10.83 -5.88 10.46
C LYS A 4 11.12 -5.14 9.16
N LYS A 5 10.20 -5.25 8.19
CA LYS A 5 10.20 -4.47 6.95
C LYS A 5 8.79 -3.99 6.64
N LEU A 6 8.70 -2.83 6.02
CA LEU A 6 7.44 -2.30 5.50
C LEU A 6 7.21 -2.83 4.09
N ILE A 7 5.96 -3.14 3.77
CA ILE A 7 5.52 -3.53 2.43
C ILE A 7 4.27 -2.72 2.05
N VAL A 8 4.14 -2.42 0.76
CA VAL A 8 2.93 -1.85 0.17
C VAL A 8 2.27 -2.94 -0.68
N ARG A 9 0.95 -3.07 -0.56
CA ARG A 9 0.13 -4.02 -1.34
C ARG A 9 -1.15 -3.33 -1.79
N GLY A 10 -1.49 -3.52 -3.06
CA GLY A 10 -2.72 -3.04 -3.68
C GLY A 10 -3.07 -3.95 -4.87
N ASP A 11 -4.35 -4.23 -5.06
CA ASP A 11 -4.84 -5.08 -6.14
C ASP A 11 -6.16 -4.51 -6.68
N LYS A 12 -6.22 -4.28 -8.00
CA LYS A 12 -7.41 -3.72 -8.66
C LYS A 12 -8.63 -4.65 -8.64
N SER A 13 -8.42 -5.95 -8.45
CA SER A 13 -9.47 -6.97 -8.40
C SER A 13 -10.10 -7.12 -7.01
N MET A 14 -9.49 -6.53 -5.98
CA MET A 14 -9.94 -6.65 -4.59
C MET A 14 -10.52 -5.32 -4.11
N ALA A 15 -11.84 -5.29 -3.92
CA ALA A 15 -12.55 -4.05 -3.58
C ALA A 15 -12.27 -3.54 -2.15
N TYR A 16 -11.90 -4.43 -1.22
CA TYR A 16 -11.71 -4.10 0.18
C TYR A 16 -10.26 -4.36 0.66
N HIS A 17 -9.75 -3.47 1.52
CA HIS A 17 -8.42 -3.63 2.13
C HIS A 17 -8.27 -4.92 2.93
N SER A 18 -9.37 -5.42 3.51
CA SER A 18 -9.40 -6.67 4.25
C SER A 18 -9.08 -7.88 3.37
N ASP A 19 -9.54 -7.87 2.12
CA ASP A 19 -9.29 -8.96 1.18
C ASP A 19 -7.82 -8.96 0.74
N ILE A 20 -7.27 -7.78 0.44
CA ILE A 20 -5.84 -7.59 0.15
C ILE A 20 -4.99 -8.08 1.31
N PHE A 21 -5.36 -7.72 2.55
CA PHE A 21 -4.62 -8.17 3.73
C PHE A 21 -4.74 -9.68 3.94
N LYS A 22 -5.93 -10.26 3.81
CA LYS A 22 -6.15 -11.72 3.93
C LYS A 22 -5.29 -12.49 2.93
N HIS A 23 -5.30 -12.06 1.66
CA HIS A 23 -4.47 -12.66 0.62
C HIS A 23 -2.97 -12.51 0.93
N THR A 24 -2.53 -11.28 1.26
CA THR A 24 -1.12 -11.00 1.61
C THR A 24 -0.65 -11.84 2.80
N ARG A 25 -1.47 -11.93 3.85
CA ARG A 25 -1.16 -12.71 5.05
C ARG A 25 -1.00 -14.19 4.71
N GLN A 26 -1.88 -14.75 3.89
CA GLN A 26 -1.78 -16.15 3.48
C GLN A 26 -0.46 -16.43 2.77
N VAL A 27 -0.04 -15.54 1.86
CA VAL A 27 1.26 -15.66 1.18
C VAL A 27 2.41 -15.57 2.18
N LEU A 28 2.40 -14.59 3.08
CA LEU A 28 3.47 -14.40 4.06
C LEU A 28 3.58 -15.57 5.06
N MET A 29 2.46 -16.17 5.46
CA MET A 29 2.45 -17.34 6.34
C MET A 29 3.17 -18.54 5.72
N THR A 30 3.05 -18.73 4.39
CA THR A 30 3.81 -19.80 3.69
C THR A 30 5.32 -19.59 3.71
N LEU A 31 5.77 -18.35 3.95
CA LEU A 31 7.18 -17.97 4.09
C LEU A 31 7.63 -17.95 5.56
N GLY A 32 6.78 -18.35 6.52
CA GLY A 32 7.06 -18.26 7.95
C GLY A 32 7.06 -16.83 8.49
N LEU A 33 6.48 -15.88 7.75
CA LEU A 33 6.42 -14.46 8.11
C LEU A 33 5.05 -14.10 8.70
N GLN A 34 5.06 -13.10 9.57
CA GLN A 34 3.85 -12.49 10.13
C GLN A 34 3.71 -11.06 9.63
N ALA A 35 2.48 -10.57 9.55
CA ALA A 35 2.18 -9.21 9.12
C ALA A 35 1.11 -8.56 9.98
N GLU A 36 1.29 -7.26 10.20
CA GLU A 36 0.33 -6.37 10.85
C GLU A 36 -0.08 -5.27 9.86
N VAL A 37 -1.35 -4.86 9.89
CA VAL A 37 -1.84 -3.75 9.06
C VAL A 37 -1.57 -2.44 9.79
N LEU A 38 -0.82 -1.54 9.16
CA LEU A 38 -0.50 -0.21 9.71
C LEU A 38 -1.44 0.89 9.22
N GLY A 39 -2.43 0.54 8.39
CA GLY A 39 -3.42 1.42 7.79
C GLY A 39 -3.66 1.09 6.31
N GLY A 40 -4.52 1.87 5.65
CA GLY A 40 -4.71 1.77 4.21
C GLY A 40 -5.06 3.09 3.54
N GLY A 41 -5.41 3.00 2.26
CA GLY A 41 -5.71 4.12 1.37
C GLY A 41 -5.93 3.62 -0.05
N ARG A 42 -5.87 4.52 -1.03
CA ARG A 42 -6.01 4.23 -2.45
C ARG A 42 -4.75 4.66 -3.18
N ILE A 43 -4.51 4.00 -4.31
CA ILE A 43 -3.42 4.32 -5.22
C ILE A 43 -4.06 4.52 -6.59
N SER A 44 -3.94 5.72 -7.15
CA SER A 44 -4.17 5.95 -8.56
C SER A 44 -2.84 5.77 -9.28
N HIS A 45 -2.78 4.86 -10.26
CA HIS A 45 -1.58 4.60 -11.06
C HIS A 45 -1.92 4.82 -12.53
N ASP A 46 -1.47 5.95 -13.06
CA ASP A 46 -1.52 6.23 -14.49
C ASP A 46 -0.20 5.82 -15.13
N VAL A 47 -0.24 4.75 -15.92
CA VAL A 47 0.95 4.20 -16.59
C VAL A 47 1.38 5.08 -17.76
N ALA A 48 0.45 5.74 -18.44
CA ALA A 48 0.74 6.57 -19.61
C ALA A 48 1.49 7.83 -19.19
N GLU A 49 0.99 8.51 -18.15
CA GLU A 49 1.62 9.71 -17.58
C GLU A 49 2.75 9.39 -16.60
N ARG A 50 3.03 8.09 -16.37
CA ARG A 50 3.99 7.60 -15.37
C ARG A 50 3.78 8.29 -14.02
N SER A 51 2.54 8.36 -13.57
CA SER A 51 2.18 9.03 -12.32
C SER A 51 1.54 8.07 -11.34
N ILE A 52 1.89 8.23 -10.07
CA ILE A 52 1.30 7.48 -8.96
C ILE A 52 0.88 8.47 -7.89
N HIS A 53 -0.38 8.39 -7.46
CA HIS A 53 -0.93 9.21 -6.39
C HIS A 53 -1.50 8.34 -5.28
N VAL A 54 -1.02 8.54 -4.05
CA VAL A 54 -1.46 7.82 -2.84
C VAL A 54 -2.37 8.73 -1.99
N TYR A 55 -3.57 8.28 -1.66
CA TYR A 55 -4.56 9.14 -0.99
C TYR A 55 -5.60 8.35 -0.18
N GLY A 56 -6.50 9.07 0.48
CA GLY A 56 -7.64 8.51 1.22
C GLY A 56 -7.30 7.59 2.38
N PHE A 57 -8.19 6.67 2.73
CA PHE A 57 -8.04 5.84 3.93
C PHE A 57 -8.74 4.48 3.78
N SER A 58 -8.41 3.55 4.67
CA SER A 58 -9.18 2.32 4.82
C SER A 58 -10.29 2.50 5.85
N GLN A 59 -11.52 2.11 5.50
CA GLN A 59 -12.63 2.10 6.46
C GLN A 59 -12.39 1.13 7.62
N ALA A 60 -11.70 0.01 7.37
CA ALA A 60 -11.41 -1.01 8.38
C ALA A 60 -10.14 -0.71 9.20
N TYR A 61 -9.14 -0.08 8.58
CA TYR A 61 -7.79 0.04 9.16
C TYR A 61 -7.32 1.49 9.37
N GLY A 62 -8.16 2.47 9.06
CA GLY A 62 -7.77 3.88 9.09
C GLY A 62 -6.77 4.25 7.98
N ARG A 63 -6.18 5.43 8.12
CA ARG A 63 -5.26 6.00 7.13
C ARG A 63 -3.83 5.51 7.37
N ALA A 64 -3.20 4.97 6.33
CA ALA A 64 -1.77 4.66 6.36
C ALA A 64 -0.91 5.93 6.40
N ASN A 65 0.38 5.79 6.72
CA ASN A 65 1.34 6.85 6.47
C ASN A 65 1.65 6.93 4.96
N HIS A 66 0.97 7.83 4.27
CA HIS A 66 1.09 7.98 2.81
C HIS A 66 2.44 8.52 2.36
N ALA A 67 3.12 9.32 3.19
CA ALA A 67 4.47 9.78 2.91
C ALA A 67 5.46 8.60 2.86
N VAL A 68 5.35 7.65 3.80
CA VAL A 68 6.16 6.42 3.82
C VAL A 68 5.79 5.52 2.63
N THR A 69 4.49 5.38 2.34
CA THR A 69 4.01 4.61 1.18
C THR A 69 4.57 5.16 -0.14
N ALA A 70 4.49 6.47 -0.35
CA ALA A 70 5.05 7.14 -1.52
C ALA A 70 6.58 6.97 -1.60
N THR A 71 7.28 7.02 -0.47
CA THR A 71 8.74 6.80 -0.44
C THR A 71 9.10 5.39 -0.89
N LEU A 72 8.39 4.36 -0.42
CA LEU A 72 8.59 2.99 -0.89
C LEU A 72 8.26 2.87 -2.38
N LEU A 73 7.16 3.45 -2.85
CA LEU A 73 6.80 3.41 -4.27
C LEU A 73 7.84 4.08 -5.16
N ARG A 74 8.45 5.20 -4.74
CA ARG A 74 9.56 5.83 -5.49
C ARG A 74 10.77 4.91 -5.68
N GLN A 75 11.04 4.03 -4.71
CA GLN A 75 12.14 3.06 -4.84
C GLN A 75 11.84 1.99 -5.90
N TRP A 76 10.57 1.59 -6.03
CA TRP A 76 10.14 0.55 -6.98
C TRP A 76 9.73 1.10 -8.35
N PHE A 77 9.36 2.38 -8.43
CA PHE A 77 8.95 3.10 -9.63
C PHE A 77 9.81 4.37 -9.82
N PRO A 78 11.12 4.23 -10.06
CA PRO A 78 12.06 5.36 -10.06
C PRO A 78 11.79 6.39 -11.17
N PHE A 79 11.06 5.99 -12.21
CA PHE A 79 10.70 6.85 -13.36
C PHE A 79 9.27 7.40 -13.28
N HIS A 80 8.53 7.13 -12.19
CA HIS A 80 7.20 7.69 -11.99
C HIS A 80 7.25 8.92 -11.10
N ALA A 81 6.42 9.91 -11.42
CA ALA A 81 6.10 10.99 -10.50
C ALA A 81 5.19 10.45 -9.39
N VAL A 82 5.73 10.26 -8.19
CA VAL A 82 4.97 9.74 -7.04
C VAL A 82 4.63 10.86 -6.07
N SER A 83 3.33 11.07 -5.86
CA SER A 83 2.77 12.08 -4.95
C SER A 83 1.82 11.45 -3.93
N PHE A 84 1.45 12.20 -2.89
CA PHE A 84 0.43 11.79 -1.93
C PHE A 84 -0.34 12.97 -1.37
N SER A 85 -1.55 12.71 -0.88
CA SER A 85 -2.37 13.66 -0.10
C SER A 85 -2.83 12.99 1.20
N TRP A 86 -3.19 13.79 2.19
CA TRP A 86 -3.81 13.29 3.43
C TRP A 86 -5.33 13.18 3.34
N ASP A 87 -5.92 13.79 2.32
CA ASP A 87 -7.36 13.93 2.11
C ASP A 87 -7.83 13.17 0.86
N GLY A 88 -9.16 13.08 0.69
CA GLY A 88 -9.83 12.40 -0.43
C GLY A 88 -10.41 11.03 -0.06
N TYR A 89 -11.44 10.56 -0.78
CA TYR A 89 -11.91 9.17 -0.75
C TYR A 89 -12.03 8.67 -2.18
#